data_AF-A0A1Q1FM48-F1
#
_entry.id   AF-A0A1Q1FM48-F1
#
_cell.length_a   1.000
_cell.length_b   1.000
_cell.length_c   1.000
_cell.angle_alpha   90.00
_cell.angle_beta   90.00
_cell.angle_gamma   90.00
#
_symmetry.space_group_name_H-M   'P 1'
#
loop_
_entity.id
_entity.type
_entity.pdbx_description
1 polymer ?
#
loop_
_entity_poly.entity_id
_entity_poly.type
_entity_poly.pdbx_seq_one_letter_code
_entity_poly.pdbx_strand_id
1 'polypeptide(L)'
;MTDTDTSTDESLAVSIPDEHAGAFVAEVFEDAERSTTWEDAVDAMVAPSARDAWEELSPKEQVIEVLQKADEYDERAAELLEDVPLRGSDPSPETRETFEDALRIRRNADVLRDGIADAYASGVIDGDELEAAVEAVGYDTETIARREDVLEDVASVYELDFRPYGGTLIQEEGDGAGTTEADAW
;
A
#
# COMPACT_ATOMS: atom_id res chain seq x y z
N MET A 1 -4.26 38.72 -26.46
CA MET A 1 -5.57 38.14 -26.06
C MET A 1 -5.86 37.05 -27.07
N THR A 2 -5.51 35.81 -26.84
CA THR A 2 -5.45 35.05 -25.58
C THR A 2 -4.14 34.29 -25.48
N ASP A 3 -3.42 34.53 -24.37
CA ASP A 3 -2.39 33.63 -23.87
C ASP A 3 -3.06 32.30 -23.50
N THR A 4 -2.59 31.21 -24.09
CA THR A 4 -2.98 29.86 -23.71
C THR A 4 -2.20 29.54 -22.44
N ASP A 5 -2.92 29.69 -21.32
CA ASP A 5 -2.55 29.17 -20.01
C ASP A 5 -2.26 27.67 -20.17
N THR A 6 -0.98 27.32 -20.10
CA THR A 6 -0.55 25.92 -20.08
C THR A 6 -0.63 25.54 -18.62
N SER A 7 -1.77 24.95 -18.25
CA SER A 7 -2.01 24.33 -16.94
C SER A 7 -0.79 23.47 -16.62
N THR A 8 0.03 23.96 -15.70
CA THR A 8 1.05 23.16 -15.05
C THR A 8 0.27 22.19 -14.20
N ASP A 9 0.33 20.92 -14.57
CA ASP A 9 -0.04 19.79 -13.74
C ASP A 9 0.92 19.82 -12.54
N GLU A 10 0.61 20.68 -11.56
CA GLU A 10 1.28 20.70 -10.26
C GLU A 10 0.80 19.44 -9.54
N SER A 11 1.56 18.36 -9.69
CA SER A 11 1.55 17.24 -8.75
C SER A 11 1.57 17.85 -7.34
N LEU A 12 0.43 17.74 -6.65
CA LEU A 12 0.27 18.24 -5.28
C LEU A 12 1.01 17.27 -4.35
N ALA A 13 2.34 17.25 -4.47
CA ALA A 13 3.22 16.72 -3.44
C ALA A 13 3.03 17.61 -2.21
N VAL A 14 2.07 17.25 -1.37
CA VAL A 14 1.83 17.91 -0.10
C VAL A 14 3.04 17.61 0.78
N SER A 15 3.95 18.58 0.92
CA SER A 15 5.02 18.52 1.92
C SER A 15 4.38 18.31 3.30
N ILE A 16 4.67 17.17 3.92
CA ILE A 16 4.17 16.81 5.24
C ILE A 16 5.00 17.61 6.25
N PRO A 17 4.40 18.43 7.12
CA PRO A 17 5.19 19.14 8.14
C PRO A 17 5.92 18.16 9.07
N ASP A 18 7.17 18.45 9.44
CA ASP A 18 8.02 17.59 10.30
C ASP A 18 7.30 17.09 11.58
N GLU A 19 6.44 17.93 12.16
CA GLU A 19 5.65 17.62 13.37
C GLU A 19 4.52 16.59 13.15
N HIS A 20 4.22 16.27 11.89
CA HIS A 20 3.19 15.35 11.43
C HIS A 20 3.73 14.13 10.68
N ALA A 21 5.03 14.04 10.40
CA ALA A 21 5.65 12.90 9.70
C ALA A 21 5.35 11.56 10.41
N GLY A 22 5.45 11.50 11.74
CA GLY A 22 5.12 10.29 12.50
C GLY A 22 3.63 9.90 12.45
N ALA A 23 2.73 10.89 12.34
CA ALA A 23 1.30 10.64 12.18
C ALA A 23 0.95 10.21 10.75
N PHE A 24 1.60 10.78 9.74
CA PHE A 24 1.51 10.34 8.35
C PHE A 24 2.04 8.92 8.18
N VAL A 25 3.17 8.57 8.80
CA VAL A 25 3.73 7.22 8.73
C VAL A 25 2.82 6.20 9.38
N ALA A 26 2.24 6.54 10.55
CA ALA A 26 1.21 5.72 11.17
C ALA A 26 -0.06 5.62 10.30
N GLU A 27 -0.52 6.71 9.70
CA GLU A 27 -1.76 6.70 8.90
C GLU A 27 -1.60 6.02 7.53
N VAL A 28 -0.43 6.15 6.90
CA VAL A 28 -0.16 5.64 5.54
C VAL A 28 0.41 4.23 5.54
N PHE A 29 1.17 3.85 6.57
CA PHE A 29 1.91 2.59 6.57
C PHE A 29 1.53 1.63 7.72
N GLU A 30 0.71 2.03 8.70
CA GLU A 30 0.30 1.13 9.79
C GLU A 30 -0.98 0.34 9.44
N ASP A 31 -0.82 -0.89 8.94
CA ASP A 31 -1.87 -1.92 9.05
C ASP A 31 -1.69 -2.67 10.38
N ALA A 32 -2.50 -2.34 11.39
CA ALA A 32 -2.42 -2.88 12.75
C ALA A 32 -2.54 -4.43 12.84
N GLU A 33 -2.94 -5.13 11.77
CA GLU A 33 -2.99 -6.59 11.72
C GLU A 33 -1.76 -7.25 11.08
N ARG A 34 -0.79 -6.47 10.58
CA ARG A 34 0.41 -6.99 9.92
C ARG A 34 1.68 -6.57 10.65
N SER A 35 2.49 -7.56 11.00
CA SER A 35 3.78 -7.37 11.65
C SER A 35 4.90 -7.86 10.73
N THR A 36 5.14 -7.15 9.63
CA THR A 36 6.34 -7.35 8.83
C THR A 36 7.46 -6.52 9.44
N THR A 37 8.57 -7.16 9.79
CA THR A 37 9.75 -6.42 10.27
C THR A 37 10.49 -5.78 9.11
N TRP A 38 11.29 -4.76 9.38
CA TRP A 38 12.20 -4.16 8.39
C TRP A 38 13.09 -5.23 7.74
N GLU A 39 13.64 -6.17 8.51
CA GLU A 39 14.46 -7.26 7.99
C GLU A 39 13.68 -8.18 7.05
N ASP A 40 12.43 -8.53 7.38
CA ASP A 40 11.58 -9.36 6.51
C ASP A 40 11.30 -8.67 5.17
N ALA A 41 11.04 -7.35 5.19
CA ALA A 41 10.80 -6.57 3.97
C ALA A 41 12.07 -6.49 3.11
N VAL A 42 13.23 -6.25 3.71
CA VAL A 42 14.51 -6.25 2.99
C VAL A 42 14.83 -7.63 2.43
N ASP A 43 14.61 -8.71 3.18
CA ASP A 43 14.87 -10.08 2.71
C ASP A 43 13.94 -10.50 1.56
N ALA A 44 12.71 -9.97 1.52
CA ALA A 44 11.78 -10.18 0.42
C ALA A 44 12.23 -9.49 -0.88
N MET A 45 12.97 -8.39 -0.79
CA MET A 45 13.39 -7.56 -1.93
C MET A 45 14.84 -7.82 -2.37
N VAL A 46 15.74 -7.97 -1.41
CA VAL A 46 17.19 -7.97 -1.62
C VAL A 46 17.72 -9.40 -1.63
N ALA A 47 18.21 -9.84 -2.78
CA ALA A 47 18.83 -11.16 -2.89
C ALA A 47 20.08 -11.25 -1.99
N PRO A 48 20.41 -12.44 -1.44
CA PRO A 48 21.58 -12.60 -0.56
C PRO A 48 22.90 -12.14 -1.17
N SER A 49 23.05 -12.23 -2.50
CA SER A 49 24.25 -11.77 -3.22
C SER A 49 24.37 -10.25 -3.36
N ALA A 50 23.30 -9.50 -3.08
CA ALA A 50 23.26 -8.05 -3.13
C ALA A 50 23.32 -7.41 -1.74
N ARG A 51 23.43 -8.23 -0.66
CA ARG A 51 23.36 -7.73 0.71
C ARG A 51 24.50 -6.79 1.08
N ASP A 52 25.72 -7.09 0.64
CA ASP A 52 26.87 -6.20 0.87
C ASP A 52 26.63 -4.80 0.26
N ALA A 53 26.08 -4.74 -0.96
CA ALA A 53 25.77 -3.47 -1.62
C ALA A 53 24.61 -2.73 -0.95
N TRP A 54 23.63 -3.47 -0.42
CA TRP A 54 22.54 -2.90 0.37
C TRP A 54 23.04 -2.25 1.67
N GLU A 55 23.95 -2.92 2.37
CA GLU A 55 24.53 -2.43 3.63
C GLU A 55 25.45 -1.20 3.44
N GLU A 56 25.89 -0.93 2.21
CA GLU A 56 26.64 0.29 1.87
C GLU A 56 25.74 1.53 1.72
N LEU A 57 24.42 1.35 1.54
CA LEU A 57 23.46 2.44 1.45
C LEU A 57 23.20 3.07 2.83
N SER A 58 22.98 4.38 2.86
CA SER A 58 22.45 5.05 4.06
C SER A 58 21.01 4.59 4.35
N PRO A 59 20.52 4.69 5.61
CA PRO A 59 19.12 4.35 5.94
C PRO A 59 18.11 5.06 5.04
N LYS A 60 18.32 6.34 4.75
CA LYS A 60 17.54 7.11 3.79
C LYS A 60 17.52 6.46 2.39
N GLU A 61 18.69 6.13 1.85
CA GLU A 61 18.80 5.50 0.52
C GLU A 61 18.12 4.13 0.49
N GLN A 62 18.24 3.34 1.56
CA GLN A 62 17.54 2.06 1.68
C GLN A 62 16.02 2.24 1.63
N VAL A 63 15.47 3.19 2.39
CA VAL A 63 14.02 3.47 2.37
C VAL A 63 13.56 3.98 1.00
N ILE A 64 14.36 4.79 0.31
CA ILE A 64 14.08 5.21 -1.08
C ILE A 64 13.91 3.99 -2.00
N GLU A 65 14.84 3.03 -1.95
CA GLU A 65 14.78 1.81 -2.77
C GLU A 65 13.53 0.98 -2.43
N VAL A 66 13.16 0.86 -1.15
CA VAL A 66 11.94 0.15 -0.73
C VAL A 66 10.68 0.85 -1.22
N LEU A 67 10.60 2.18 -1.10
CA LEU A 67 9.45 2.98 -1.56
C LEU A 67 9.27 2.86 -3.07
N GLN A 68 10.36 2.98 -3.85
CA GLN A 68 10.31 2.79 -5.30
C GLN A 68 9.84 1.39 -5.67
N LYS A 69 10.30 0.36 -4.94
CA LYS A 69 9.85 -1.01 -5.20
C LYS A 69 8.38 -1.23 -4.87
N ALA A 70 7.87 -0.60 -3.82
CA ALA A 70 6.45 -0.66 -3.48
C ALA A 70 5.60 0.01 -4.58
N ASP A 71 6.03 1.17 -5.09
CA ASP A 71 5.35 1.87 -6.19
C ASP A 71 5.36 1.04 -7.49
N GLU A 72 6.48 0.41 -7.85
CA GLU A 72 6.55 -0.52 -8.99
C GLU A 72 5.54 -1.68 -8.88
N TYR A 73 5.32 -2.20 -7.67
CA TYR A 73 4.31 -3.24 -7.46
C TYR A 73 2.90 -2.69 -7.65
N ASP A 74 2.63 -1.46 -7.24
CA ASP A 74 1.30 -0.86 -7.38
C ASP A 74 0.96 -0.55 -8.82
N GLU A 75 1.91 0.04 -9.55
CA GLU A 75 1.76 0.27 -10.99
C GLU A 75 1.47 -1.04 -11.71
N ARG A 76 2.28 -2.08 -11.45
CA ARG A 76 2.09 -3.39 -12.08
C ARG A 76 0.75 -4.05 -11.71
N ALA A 77 0.30 -3.92 -10.46
CA ALA A 77 -0.98 -4.46 -10.03
C ALA A 77 -2.15 -3.75 -10.73
N ALA A 78 -2.07 -2.42 -10.87
CA ALA A 78 -3.06 -1.63 -11.60
C ALA A 78 -3.08 -2.00 -13.09
N GLU A 79 -1.92 -2.00 -13.74
CA GLU A 79 -1.79 -2.34 -15.18
C GLU A 79 -2.36 -3.72 -15.51
N LEU A 80 -2.10 -4.72 -14.67
CA LEU A 80 -2.63 -6.07 -14.87
C LEU A 80 -4.16 -6.11 -14.88
N LEU A 81 -4.80 -5.28 -14.05
CA LEU A 81 -6.24 -5.25 -13.91
C LEU A 81 -6.92 -4.37 -14.96
N GLU A 82 -6.25 -3.34 -15.45
CA GLU A 82 -6.78 -2.47 -16.51
C GLU A 82 -7.03 -3.22 -17.82
N ASP A 83 -6.25 -4.28 -18.08
CA ASP A 83 -6.43 -5.16 -19.23
C ASP A 83 -7.62 -6.13 -19.06
N VAL A 84 -8.21 -6.23 -17.86
CA VAL A 84 -9.35 -7.12 -17.59
C VAL A 84 -10.62 -6.53 -18.22
N PRO A 85 -11.31 -7.27 -19.11
CA PRO A 85 -12.55 -6.78 -19.69
C PRO A 85 -13.64 -6.64 -18.61
N LEU A 86 -14.21 -5.45 -18.43
CA LEU A 86 -15.32 -5.19 -17.50
C LEU A 86 -16.70 -5.47 -18.13
N ARG A 87 -16.86 -6.63 -18.80
CA ARG A 87 -18.09 -6.99 -19.50
C ARG A 87 -18.36 -8.48 -19.38
N GLY A 88 -19.43 -8.84 -18.65
CA GLY A 88 -19.85 -10.22 -18.49
C GLY A 88 -20.65 -10.41 -17.20
N SER A 89 -21.08 -11.64 -16.94
CA SER A 89 -21.67 -12.05 -15.66
C SER A 89 -20.71 -12.91 -14.82
N ASP A 90 -19.76 -13.60 -15.47
CA ASP A 90 -18.87 -14.54 -14.81
C ASP A 90 -17.42 -14.30 -15.25
N PRO A 91 -16.45 -14.24 -14.31
CA PRO A 91 -15.06 -14.08 -14.68
C PRO A 91 -14.56 -15.36 -15.36
N SER A 92 -13.79 -15.16 -16.44
CA SER A 92 -13.07 -16.27 -17.08
C SER A 92 -12.00 -16.83 -16.13
N PRO A 93 -11.46 -18.05 -16.36
CA PRO A 93 -10.33 -18.55 -15.59
C PRO A 93 -9.12 -17.61 -15.62
N GLU A 94 -8.84 -17.01 -16.78
CA GLU A 94 -7.76 -16.03 -16.96
C GLU A 94 -8.03 -14.77 -16.15
N THR A 95 -9.26 -14.25 -16.15
CA THR A 95 -9.66 -13.11 -15.32
C THR A 95 -9.46 -13.36 -13.81
N ARG A 96 -9.83 -14.57 -13.33
CA ARG A 96 -9.61 -14.94 -11.93
C ARG A 96 -8.12 -14.99 -11.60
N GLU A 97 -7.32 -15.61 -12.48
CA GLU A 97 -5.86 -15.69 -12.31
C GLU A 97 -5.23 -14.29 -12.28
N THR A 98 -5.60 -13.41 -13.20
CA THR A 98 -5.14 -12.01 -13.22
C THR A 98 -5.50 -11.27 -11.94
N PHE A 99 -6.74 -11.43 -11.45
CA PHE A 99 -7.17 -10.80 -10.20
C PHE A 99 -6.38 -11.31 -8.98
N GLU A 100 -6.20 -12.63 -8.87
CA GLU A 100 -5.40 -13.24 -7.81
C GLU A 100 -3.93 -12.80 -7.86
N ASP A 101 -3.35 -12.67 -9.07
CA ASP A 101 -1.99 -12.18 -9.27
C ASP A 101 -1.86 -10.71 -8.89
N ALA A 102 -2.83 -9.86 -9.24
CA ALA A 102 -2.85 -8.47 -8.84
C ALA A 102 -2.94 -8.32 -7.32
N LEU A 103 -3.78 -9.13 -6.65
CA LEU A 103 -3.84 -9.17 -5.18
C LEU A 103 -2.52 -9.61 -4.55
N ARG A 104 -1.83 -10.58 -5.16
CA ARG A 104 -0.52 -11.04 -4.70
C ARG A 104 0.53 -9.94 -4.85
N ILE A 105 0.52 -9.21 -5.96
CA ILE A 105 1.44 -8.10 -6.20
C ILE A 105 1.17 -6.94 -5.23
N ARG A 106 -0.10 -6.56 -5.04
CA ARG A 106 -0.52 -5.59 -4.03
C ARG A 106 0.00 -5.95 -2.63
N ARG A 107 -0.15 -7.21 -2.22
CA ARG A 107 0.37 -7.67 -0.93
C ARG A 107 1.89 -7.50 -0.81
N ASN A 108 2.65 -7.64 -1.88
CA ASN A 108 4.09 -7.40 -1.85
C ASN A 108 4.39 -5.92 -1.58
N ALA A 109 3.63 -4.99 -2.20
CA ALA A 109 3.75 -3.56 -1.93
C ALA A 109 3.43 -3.24 -0.46
N ASP A 110 2.36 -3.84 0.08
CA ASP A 110 1.97 -3.68 1.49
C ASP A 110 3.08 -4.17 2.44
N VAL A 111 3.69 -5.33 2.18
CA VAL A 111 4.79 -5.88 2.99
C VAL A 111 5.97 -4.90 3.07
N LEU A 112 6.30 -4.24 1.96
CA LEU A 112 7.37 -3.26 1.93
C LEU A 112 7.03 -2.00 2.75
N ARG A 113 5.78 -1.55 2.66
CA ARG A 113 5.25 -0.43 3.44
C ARG A 113 5.23 -0.71 4.94
N ASP A 114 4.74 -1.87 5.34
CA ASP A 114 4.76 -2.33 6.74
C ASP A 114 6.20 -2.38 7.26
N GLY A 115 7.16 -2.84 6.44
CA GLY A 115 8.58 -2.83 6.77
C GLY A 115 9.13 -1.44 7.03
N ILE A 116 8.74 -0.42 6.25
CA ILE A 116 9.14 0.99 6.48
C ILE A 116 8.57 1.51 7.81
N ALA A 117 7.31 1.17 8.11
CA ALA A 117 6.70 1.52 9.40
C ALA A 117 7.49 0.91 10.58
N ASP A 118 7.89 -0.36 10.48
CA ASP A 118 8.76 -0.99 11.48
C ASP A 118 10.14 -0.35 11.53
N ALA A 119 10.75 0.02 10.38
CA ALA A 119 12.03 0.69 10.35
C ALA A 119 12.00 2.02 11.12
N TYR A 120 10.92 2.79 10.97
CA TYR A 120 10.70 4.01 11.74
C TYR A 120 10.47 3.71 13.23
N ALA A 121 9.56 2.79 13.55
CA ALA A 121 9.22 2.43 14.93
C ALA A 121 10.42 1.85 15.72
N SER A 122 11.27 1.10 15.05
CA SER A 122 12.48 0.48 15.58
C SER A 122 13.70 1.42 15.57
N GLY A 123 13.57 2.63 15.00
CA GLY A 123 14.62 3.64 14.96
C GLY A 123 15.76 3.35 13.98
N VAL A 124 15.50 2.54 12.95
CA VAL A 124 16.42 2.31 11.81
C VAL A 124 16.54 3.58 10.96
N ILE A 125 15.44 4.29 10.78
CA ILE A 125 15.37 5.60 10.14
C ILE A 125 14.64 6.57 11.08
N ASP A 126 15.09 7.82 11.14
CA ASP A 126 14.38 8.86 11.89
C ASP A 126 13.31 9.56 11.03
N GLY A 127 12.52 10.44 11.66
CA GLY A 127 11.40 11.11 10.99
C GLY A 127 11.85 12.02 9.85
N ASP A 128 12.92 12.79 10.07
CA ASP A 128 13.45 13.76 9.11
C ASP A 128 14.04 13.03 7.88
N GLU A 129 14.75 11.92 8.10
CA GLU A 129 15.30 11.09 7.03
C GLU A 129 14.20 10.39 6.23
N LEU A 130 13.14 9.93 6.90
CA LEU A 130 11.98 9.29 6.26
C LEU A 130 11.18 10.28 5.41
N GLU A 131 10.89 11.48 5.94
CA GLU A 131 10.25 12.55 5.17
C GLU A 131 11.09 12.90 3.93
N ALA A 132 12.40 13.09 4.13
CA ALA A 132 13.30 13.40 3.03
C ALA A 132 13.45 12.25 2.02
N ALA A 133 13.15 11.00 2.39
CA ALA A 133 13.07 9.86 1.48
C ALA A 133 11.76 9.88 0.67
N VAL A 134 10.62 10.11 1.34
CA VAL A 134 9.29 10.24 0.71
C VAL A 134 9.29 11.37 -0.32
N GLU A 135 9.82 12.54 0.04
CA GLU A 135 9.96 13.67 -0.88
C GLU A 135 10.90 13.37 -2.06
N ALA A 136 12.00 12.66 -1.82
CA ALA A 136 12.97 12.33 -2.87
C ALA A 136 12.41 11.36 -3.90
N VAL A 137 11.56 10.43 -3.49
CA VAL A 137 10.83 9.52 -4.39
C VAL A 137 9.72 10.25 -5.12
N GLY A 138 9.19 11.33 -4.54
CA GLY A 138 7.95 11.95 -5.02
C GLY A 138 6.78 11.00 -4.80
N TYR A 139 6.74 10.35 -3.63
CA TYR A 139 5.75 9.33 -3.32
C TYR A 139 4.33 9.83 -3.58
N ASP A 140 3.67 9.18 -4.54
CA ASP A 140 2.36 9.59 -5.01
C ASP A 140 1.29 8.58 -4.60
N THR A 141 0.32 9.03 -3.82
CA THR A 141 -0.84 8.21 -3.44
C THR A 141 -1.79 7.95 -4.61
N GLU A 142 -1.64 8.65 -5.74
CA GLU A 142 -2.45 8.44 -6.94
C GLU A 142 -2.27 7.04 -7.53
N THR A 143 -1.05 6.48 -7.53
CA THR A 143 -0.82 5.10 -8.00
C THR A 143 -1.58 4.09 -7.13
N ILE A 144 -1.58 4.30 -5.81
CA ILE A 144 -2.33 3.46 -4.86
C ILE A 144 -3.83 3.60 -5.09
N ALA A 145 -4.34 4.82 -5.24
CA ALA A 145 -5.75 5.09 -5.50
C ALA A 145 -6.20 4.43 -6.81
N ARG A 146 -5.46 4.62 -7.90
CA ARG A 146 -5.70 3.97 -9.20
C ARG A 146 -5.74 2.45 -9.06
N ARG A 147 -4.78 1.85 -8.34
CA ARG A 147 -4.76 0.41 -8.09
C ARG A 147 -6.02 -0.07 -7.35
N GLU A 148 -6.45 0.64 -6.29
CA GLU A 148 -7.65 0.29 -5.53
C GLU A 148 -8.94 0.49 -6.35
N ASP A 149 -9.04 1.55 -7.15
CA ASP A 149 -10.19 1.82 -8.02
C ASP A 149 -10.38 0.69 -9.05
N VAL A 150 -9.30 0.26 -9.71
CA VAL A 150 -9.39 -0.81 -10.72
C VAL A 150 -9.65 -2.17 -10.06
N LEU A 151 -9.09 -2.41 -8.86
CA LEU A 151 -9.43 -3.59 -8.04
C LEU A 151 -10.92 -3.62 -7.70
N GLU A 152 -11.48 -2.49 -7.26
CA GLU A 152 -12.90 -2.35 -6.93
C GLU A 152 -13.78 -2.58 -8.15
N ASP A 153 -13.43 -2.01 -9.30
CA ASP A 153 -14.18 -2.18 -10.56
C ASP A 153 -14.25 -3.66 -10.98
N VAL A 154 -13.11 -4.36 -10.99
CA VAL A 154 -13.04 -5.78 -11.36
C VAL A 154 -13.80 -6.63 -10.33
N ALA A 155 -13.61 -6.36 -9.04
CA ALA A 155 -14.27 -7.08 -7.97
C ALA A 155 -15.79 -6.91 -8.00
N SER A 156 -16.27 -5.69 -8.25
CA SER A 156 -17.69 -5.37 -8.33
C SER A 156 -18.37 -6.04 -9.52
N VAL A 157 -17.74 -5.99 -10.70
CA VAL A 157 -18.30 -6.57 -11.93
C VAL A 157 -18.41 -8.09 -11.84
N TYR A 158 -17.46 -8.75 -11.18
CA TYR A 158 -17.36 -10.21 -11.14
C TYR A 158 -17.70 -10.83 -9.79
N GLU A 159 -18.20 -10.03 -8.83
CA GLU A 159 -18.53 -10.44 -7.46
C GLU A 159 -17.36 -11.16 -6.76
N LEU A 160 -16.14 -10.63 -6.92
CA LEU A 160 -14.92 -11.18 -6.29
C LEU A 160 -14.64 -10.46 -4.97
N ASP A 161 -14.19 -11.23 -3.97
CA ASP A 161 -13.86 -10.68 -2.65
C ASP A 161 -12.46 -10.09 -2.61
N PHE A 162 -12.34 -8.86 -2.09
CA PHE A 162 -11.07 -8.30 -1.63
C PHE A 162 -11.30 -7.34 -0.45
N ARG A 163 -10.24 -7.07 0.32
CA ARG A 163 -10.24 -6.10 1.40
C ARG A 163 -9.56 -4.81 0.93
N PRO A 164 -10.25 -3.65 0.94
CA PRO A 164 -9.67 -2.36 0.57
C PRO A 164 -8.46 -1.98 1.46
N TYR A 165 -7.52 -1.25 0.88
CA TYR A 165 -6.37 -0.70 1.60
C TYR A 165 -6.81 0.41 2.58
N GLY A 166 -6.27 0.46 3.80
CA GLY A 166 -6.63 1.46 4.82
C GLY A 166 -8.06 1.37 5.37
N GLY A 167 -8.82 0.33 5.01
CA GLY A 167 -10.16 0.12 5.56
C GLY A 167 -10.08 -0.27 7.03
N THR A 168 -10.51 0.64 7.93
CA THR A 168 -10.93 0.25 9.27
C THR A 168 -11.91 -0.89 9.13
N LEU A 169 -11.66 -2.01 9.83
CA LEU A 169 -12.68 -3.02 10.05
C LEU A 169 -13.91 -2.28 10.59
N ILE A 170 -14.91 -2.04 9.75
CA ILE A 170 -16.27 -2.12 10.25
C ILE A 170 -16.39 -3.58 10.62
N GLN A 171 -16.01 -3.90 11.86
CA GLN A 171 -16.54 -5.05 12.53
C GLN A 171 -18.04 -4.87 12.40
N GLU A 172 -18.66 -5.59 11.47
CA GLU A 172 -20.04 -5.95 11.66
C GLU A 172 -20.03 -6.65 13.02
N GLU A 173 -20.37 -5.90 14.08
CA GLU A 173 -20.84 -6.45 15.34
C GLU A 173 -22.06 -7.28 14.98
N GLY A 174 -21.80 -8.50 14.50
CA GLY A 174 -22.76 -9.56 14.51
C GLY A 174 -23.13 -9.73 15.96
N ASP A 175 -24.33 -9.24 16.31
CA ASP A 175 -25.00 -9.42 17.59
C ASP A 175 -25.00 -10.90 18.00
N GLY A 176 -23.87 -11.32 18.57
CA GLY A 176 -23.65 -12.61 19.19
C GLY A 176 -24.10 -12.56 20.64
N ALA A 177 -25.35 -12.17 20.91
CA ALA A 177 -25.95 -12.29 22.23
C ALA A 177 -26.47 -13.73 22.44
N GLY A 178 -25.55 -14.67 22.60
CA GLY A 178 -25.84 -16.02 23.05
C GLY A 178 -25.92 -16.12 24.58
N THR A 179 -27.16 -16.16 25.08
CA THR A 179 -27.60 -16.83 26.33
C THR A 179 -27.07 -16.33 27.68
N THR A 180 -27.99 -15.78 28.50
CA THR A 180 -27.98 -16.06 29.94
C THR A 180 -29.36 -16.59 30.35
N GLU A 181 -29.36 -17.85 30.78
CA GLU A 181 -30.46 -18.50 31.47
C GLU A 181 -30.73 -17.80 32.81
N ALA A 182 -32.02 -17.63 33.11
CA ALA A 182 -32.59 -17.54 34.46
C ALA A 182 -32.07 -16.45 35.42
N ASP A 183 -32.86 -15.39 35.58
CA ASP A 183 -33.35 -15.04 36.92
C ASP A 183 -34.71 -14.31 36.88
N ALA A 184 -35.62 -14.86 37.68
CA ALA A 184 -36.62 -14.17 38.50
C ALA A 184 -37.80 -13.39 37.87
N TRP A 185 -38.99 -13.97 38.15
CA TRP A 185 -40.36 -13.41 38.25
C TRP A 185 -41.31 -13.58 37.07
#